data_AF-A0A1E3HE94-F1
#
_entry.id   AF-A0A1E3HE94-F1
#
_cell.length_a   1.000
_cell.length_b   1.000
_cell.length_c   1.000
_cell.angle_alpha   90.00
_cell.angle_beta   90.00
_cell.angle_gamma   90.00
#
_symmetry.space_group_name_H-M   'P 1'
#
loop_
_entity.id
_entity.type
_entity.pdbx_description
1 polymer ?
#
loop_
_entity_poly.entity_id
_entity_poly.type
_entity_poly.pdbx_seq_one_letter_code
_entity_poly.pdbx_strand_id
1 'polypeptide(L)'
;MSHLLKYKEGCKAQNIDMATRVAEKLDKEMGVVQEDKGTDKQQSIAQFTKPQYSMADCLKAALDCLIALNLPITTVDRPDFRRLMLVCGNGQLQDGDIYPQTRATSMIEDCADIAIQELKALLKNAHAKKSITWDLWTSADCTSFVAVTVHWVTNKFKITSDLLEFKEVKSAHTGSNLAELLYQLVKEYDIAKSVERMDVGKLLAKIRQLIVKVRGSPNAGQYFQKCCVEANTRQLVLLPFCKTRWGSMCTVIERVLVLRPAINQFTSTSDTACNVPKAGPKRQMYCDFTISDCEYQVLGMLRKVMRPGVDIQQIFGAQDHPSIGLVMIELSKLLKTWEQMSESFNNSIIQPAIQAGIDSIKKYYKNAIIAGVPVFALCKSQGKGYMLTVLFLSIQSYTLLLRTSSPWFISVMKRTRSCLRLSKKRYGGPGRSRVETVQWQRLTTKQQFCRYRKIYTTTSTTSSPALPTIDMDLPAMSASEMKMHKMKMERKRRAEELARLEAGDPELTKLTDYFKTLEEEPVVLKGVNRHQFVSEWTLTWWYKKQMIYPVLSKMARDIWGVQASLVPCERMFSQAGLADTKRRQSMTLKHFGQLQRLQAHAKVVKEVATKRSA
;
A
#
# COMPACT_ATOMS: atom_id res chain seq x y z
N MET A 1 70.25 40.31 20.38
CA MET A 1 69.85 39.26 21.36
C MET A 1 70.07 39.64 22.82
N SER A 2 71.28 40.00 23.28
CA SER A 2 71.56 40.27 24.71
C SER A 2 70.68 41.38 25.36
N HIS A 3 70.37 42.46 24.62
CA HIS A 3 69.45 43.50 25.10
C HIS A 3 67.99 43.05 25.20
N LEU A 4 67.56 42.11 24.34
CA LEU A 4 66.19 41.59 24.30
C LEU A 4 65.92 40.61 25.45
N LEU A 5 66.93 39.81 25.83
CA LEU A 5 66.88 38.96 27.02
C LEU A 5 66.76 39.81 28.30
N LYS A 6 67.60 40.84 28.44
CA LYS A 6 67.54 41.79 29.58
C LYS A 6 66.20 42.50 29.68
N TYR A 7 65.60 42.86 28.54
CA TYR A 7 64.27 43.46 28.49
C TYR A 7 63.19 42.49 28.95
N LYS A 8 63.23 41.23 28.49
CA LYS A 8 62.28 40.17 28.89
C LYS A 8 62.37 39.83 30.38
N GLU A 9 63.58 39.74 30.92
CA GLU A 9 63.82 39.47 32.34
C GLU A 9 63.44 40.67 33.22
N GLY A 10 63.70 41.91 32.75
CA GLY A 10 63.28 43.14 33.43
C GLY A 10 61.76 43.28 33.56
N CYS A 11 61.00 42.96 32.50
CA CYS A 11 59.54 42.97 32.54
C CYS A 11 58.97 41.93 33.53
N LYS A 12 59.58 40.73 33.60
CA LYS A 12 59.19 39.69 34.56
C LYS A 12 59.53 40.07 36.01
N ALA A 13 60.71 40.65 36.25
CA ALA A 13 61.14 41.05 37.59
C ALA A 13 60.30 42.20 38.16
N GLN A 14 59.77 43.09 37.32
CA GLN A 14 58.89 44.19 37.73
C GLN A 14 57.40 43.83 37.66
N ASN A 15 57.07 42.57 37.35
CA ASN A 15 55.71 42.04 37.23
C ASN A 15 54.82 42.84 36.25
N ILE A 16 55.43 43.33 35.17
CA ILE A 16 54.77 44.08 34.10
C ILE A 16 54.39 43.08 33.01
N ASP A 17 53.09 42.93 32.75
CA ASP A 17 52.58 41.97 31.79
C ASP A 17 52.80 42.48 30.35
N MET A 18 53.52 41.69 29.55
CA MET A 18 53.85 42.10 28.18
C MET A 18 52.69 41.79 27.24
N ALA A 19 52.35 42.77 26.40
CA ALA A 19 51.37 42.57 25.33
C ALA A 19 51.75 41.35 24.47
N THR A 20 50.81 40.43 24.30
CA THR A 20 51.03 39.05 23.83
C THR A 20 51.82 38.97 22.52
N ARG A 21 51.55 39.89 21.58
CA ARG A 21 52.29 39.98 20.30
C ARG A 21 53.77 40.30 20.44
N VAL A 22 54.16 41.08 21.46
CA VAL A 22 55.55 41.45 21.70
C VAL A 22 56.29 40.29 22.38
N ALA A 23 55.62 39.59 23.30
CA ALA A 23 56.13 38.36 23.91
C ALA A 23 56.37 37.27 22.85
N GLU A 24 55.41 37.04 21.97
CA GLU A 24 55.52 36.07 20.87
C GLU A 24 56.62 36.43 19.86
N LYS A 25 56.84 37.73 19.57
CA LYS A 25 57.92 38.17 18.68
C LYS A 25 59.30 37.97 19.30
N LEU A 26 59.43 38.26 20.60
CA LEU A 26 60.66 38.00 21.36
C LEU A 26 60.94 36.49 21.46
N ASP A 27 59.91 35.67 21.63
CA ASP A 27 60.04 34.21 21.68
C ASP A 27 60.38 33.60 20.31
N LYS A 28 59.91 34.23 19.21
CA LYS A 28 60.31 33.90 17.84
C LYS A 28 61.77 34.26 17.53
N GLU A 29 62.25 35.43 17.96
CA GLU A 29 63.67 35.80 17.77
C GLU A 29 64.62 34.99 18.67
N MET A 30 64.14 34.47 19.80
CA MET A 30 64.90 33.58 20.70
C MET A 30 64.70 32.09 20.42
N GLY A 31 63.92 31.73 19.39
CA GLY A 31 63.95 30.43 18.73
C GLY A 31 63.35 29.26 19.50
N VAL A 32 62.21 29.40 20.17
CA VAL A 32 61.49 28.22 20.71
C VAL A 32 59.98 28.30 20.41
N VAL A 33 59.49 27.21 19.82
CA VAL A 33 58.12 26.81 19.46
C VAL A 33 57.67 27.12 18.01
N GLN A 34 57.46 26.02 17.29
CA GLN A 34 56.78 25.92 15.99
C GLN A 34 55.27 25.98 16.18
N GLU A 35 54.60 26.81 15.37
CA GLU A 35 53.18 26.68 15.07
C GLU A 35 52.94 26.66 13.56
N ASP A 36 51.99 25.80 13.21
CA ASP A 36 51.49 25.47 11.88
C ASP A 36 50.49 26.51 11.39
N LYS A 37 50.72 27.11 10.20
CA LYS A 37 49.70 27.79 9.39
C LYS A 37 50.03 27.68 7.91
N GLY A 38 49.11 27.04 7.17
CA GLY A 38 49.12 27.01 5.72
C GLY A 38 48.93 28.39 5.09
N THR A 39 49.69 28.63 4.03
CA THR A 39 49.22 29.16 2.73
C THR A 39 50.30 28.83 1.69
N ASP A 40 49.85 28.42 0.51
CA ASP A 40 50.65 28.03 -0.66
C ASP A 40 51.88 28.90 -0.92
N LYS A 41 53.06 28.28 -0.87
CA LYS A 41 54.08 28.30 -1.94
C LYS A 41 55.22 27.35 -1.61
N GLN A 42 55.57 26.54 -2.61
CA GLN A 42 56.64 25.56 -2.67
C GLN A 42 56.50 24.41 -1.67
N GLN A 43 55.74 23.38 -2.09
CA GLN A 43 56.09 22.01 -1.69
C GLN A 43 57.58 21.86 -2.00
N SER A 44 58.42 21.80 -0.96
CA SER A 44 59.78 21.33 -1.13
C SER A 44 59.67 20.00 -1.87
N ILE A 45 60.37 19.87 -3.00
CA ILE A 45 60.58 18.58 -3.65
C ILE A 45 60.97 17.64 -2.52
N ALA A 46 60.06 16.71 -2.19
CA ALA A 46 60.28 15.75 -1.13
C ALA A 46 61.67 15.14 -1.36
N GLN A 47 62.47 14.98 -0.31
CA GLN A 47 63.72 14.25 -0.42
C GLN A 47 63.36 12.83 -0.86
N PHE A 48 63.35 12.59 -2.17
CA PHE A 48 63.21 11.27 -2.76
C PHE A 48 64.50 10.52 -2.40
N THR A 49 64.44 9.71 -1.34
CA THR A 49 65.43 8.66 -1.15
C THR A 49 65.42 7.79 -2.39
N LYS A 50 66.55 7.74 -3.10
CA LYS A 50 66.72 6.94 -4.32
C LYS A 50 66.39 5.48 -3.98
N PRO A 51 65.27 4.92 -4.46
CA PRO A 51 64.98 3.51 -4.25
C PRO A 51 66.06 2.68 -4.94
N GLN A 52 66.39 1.50 -4.38
CA GLN A 52 67.18 0.53 -5.12
C GLN A 52 66.37 0.10 -6.35
N TYR A 53 66.98 0.12 -7.53
CA TYR A 53 66.27 -0.20 -8.76
C TYR A 53 65.82 -1.66 -8.79
N SER A 54 64.55 -1.86 -9.13
CA SER A 54 63.94 -3.13 -9.48
C SER A 54 63.06 -2.90 -10.70
N MET A 55 63.14 -3.79 -11.69
CA MET A 55 62.35 -3.69 -12.91
C MET A 55 60.84 -3.71 -12.61
N ALA A 56 60.41 -4.56 -11.66
CA ALA A 56 59.01 -4.64 -11.25
C ALA A 56 58.52 -3.33 -10.60
N ASP A 57 59.33 -2.73 -9.73
CA ASP A 57 58.98 -1.49 -9.04
C ASP A 57 58.99 -0.30 -9.99
N CYS A 58 59.89 -0.28 -10.97
CA CYS A 58 59.95 0.74 -12.01
C CYS A 58 58.69 0.70 -12.90
N LEU A 59 58.29 -0.50 -13.36
CA LEU A 59 57.10 -0.70 -14.18
C LEU A 59 55.81 -0.40 -13.39
N LYS A 60 55.77 -0.74 -12.10
CA LYS A 60 54.67 -0.41 -11.20
C LYS A 60 54.58 1.10 -10.96
N ALA A 61 55.70 1.78 -10.71
CA ALA A 61 55.74 3.24 -10.56
C ALA A 61 55.30 3.97 -11.84
N ALA A 62 55.63 3.43 -13.01
CA ALA A 62 55.13 3.93 -14.28
C ALA A 62 53.60 3.77 -14.40
N LEU A 63 53.06 2.62 -13.99
CA LEU A 63 51.61 2.39 -13.96
C LEU A 63 50.92 3.36 -12.99
N ASP A 64 51.48 3.51 -11.79
CA ASP A 64 50.95 4.41 -10.77
C ASP A 64 51.00 5.87 -11.23
N CYS A 65 52.03 6.26 -11.99
CA CYS A 65 52.13 7.57 -12.62
C CYS A 65 51.01 7.80 -13.66
N LEU A 66 50.71 6.81 -14.51
CA LEU A 66 49.61 6.90 -15.48
C LEU A 66 48.26 7.09 -14.78
N ILE A 67 48.00 6.32 -13.71
CA ILE A 67 46.77 6.39 -12.92
C ILE A 67 46.68 7.74 -12.21
N ALA A 68 47.73 8.14 -11.49
CA ALA A 68 47.74 9.36 -10.67
C ALA A 68 47.64 10.64 -11.51
N LEU A 69 48.24 10.65 -12.70
CA LEU A 69 48.19 11.78 -13.62
C LEU A 69 47.00 11.70 -14.61
N ASN A 70 46.19 10.64 -14.55
CA ASN A 70 45.08 10.38 -15.44
C ASN A 70 45.47 10.45 -16.94
N LEU A 71 46.61 9.85 -17.29
CA LEU A 71 47.15 9.86 -18.65
C LEU A 71 46.45 8.79 -19.52
N PRO A 72 46.29 9.02 -20.84
CA PRO A 72 45.77 8.00 -21.75
C PRO A 72 46.58 6.70 -21.66
N ILE A 73 45.94 5.54 -21.61
CA ILE A 73 46.65 4.25 -21.48
C ILE A 73 47.58 4.00 -22.68
N THR A 74 47.24 4.56 -23.85
CA THR A 74 48.10 4.57 -25.05
C THR A 74 49.45 5.26 -24.85
N THR A 75 49.65 5.99 -23.74
CA THR A 75 50.92 6.63 -23.37
C THR A 75 52.06 5.61 -23.27
N VAL A 76 51.81 4.38 -22.81
CA VAL A 76 52.87 3.36 -22.67
C VAL A 76 53.41 2.84 -24.00
N ASP A 77 52.62 3.00 -25.06
CA ASP A 77 52.99 2.65 -26.42
C ASP A 77 53.64 3.84 -27.16
N ARG A 78 53.65 5.05 -26.56
CA ARG A 78 54.26 6.24 -27.19
C ARG A 78 55.79 6.13 -27.17
N PRO A 79 56.47 6.33 -28.32
CA PRO A 79 57.94 6.24 -28.40
C PRO A 79 58.67 7.13 -27.40
N ASP A 80 58.19 8.35 -27.15
CA ASP A 80 58.82 9.29 -26.23
C ASP A 80 58.75 8.84 -24.77
N PHE A 81 57.62 8.24 -24.37
CA PHE A 81 57.45 7.69 -23.03
C PHE A 81 58.32 6.45 -22.83
N ARG A 82 58.36 5.55 -23.83
CA ARG A 82 59.24 4.37 -23.81
C ARG A 82 60.70 4.79 -23.73
N ARG A 83 61.11 5.77 -24.55
CA ARG A 83 62.45 6.36 -24.49
C ARG A 83 62.77 6.93 -23.11
N LEU A 84 61.85 7.67 -22.50
CA LEU A 84 62.02 8.20 -21.14
C LEU A 84 62.25 7.06 -20.13
N MET A 85 61.44 6.00 -20.19
CA MET A 85 61.57 4.84 -19.31
C MET A 85 62.91 4.12 -19.48
N LEU A 86 63.37 3.93 -20.73
CA LEU A 86 64.67 3.31 -21.03
C LEU A 86 65.84 4.15 -20.52
N VAL A 87 65.75 5.48 -20.65
CA VAL A 87 66.76 6.42 -20.10
C VAL A 87 66.78 6.35 -18.58
N CYS A 88 65.60 6.35 -17.94
CA CYS A 88 65.49 6.24 -16.48
C CYS A 88 65.99 4.89 -15.95
N GLY A 89 65.83 3.81 -16.72
CA GLY A 89 66.34 2.47 -16.41
C GLY A 89 67.86 2.31 -16.57
N ASN A 90 68.56 3.30 -17.16
CA ASN A 90 70.02 3.32 -17.33
C ASN A 90 70.64 2.00 -17.83
N GLY A 91 70.00 1.35 -18.81
CA GLY A 91 70.44 0.07 -19.40
C GLY A 91 69.94 -1.20 -18.70
N GLN A 92 69.19 -1.08 -17.60
CA GLN A 92 68.58 -2.20 -16.86
C GLN A 92 67.12 -2.48 -17.27
N LEU A 93 66.55 -1.70 -18.19
CA LEU A 93 65.21 -1.89 -18.75
C LEU A 93 65.34 -1.99 -20.27
N GLN A 94 64.77 -3.03 -20.88
CA GLN A 94 64.66 -3.16 -22.33
C GLN A 94 63.26 -2.78 -22.80
N ASP A 95 63.12 -2.44 -24.08
CA ASP A 95 61.83 -2.02 -24.62
C ASP A 95 60.78 -3.14 -24.50
N GLY A 96 61.18 -4.39 -24.71
CA GLY A 96 60.31 -5.56 -24.55
C GLY A 96 59.81 -5.79 -23.11
N ASP A 97 60.46 -5.21 -22.10
CA ASP A 97 60.04 -5.33 -20.70
C ASP A 97 58.89 -4.36 -20.37
N ILE A 98 58.72 -3.29 -21.15
CA ILE A 98 57.63 -2.32 -20.99
C ILE A 98 56.34 -2.93 -21.54
N TYR A 99 55.37 -3.14 -20.66
CA TYR A 99 54.09 -3.73 -21.01
C TYR A 99 53.35 -2.90 -22.09
N PRO A 100 52.69 -3.55 -23.06
CA PRO A 100 51.84 -2.87 -24.03
C PRO A 100 50.55 -2.38 -23.37
N GLN A 101 49.82 -1.47 -24.04
CA GLN A 101 48.52 -0.97 -23.57
C GLN A 101 47.57 -2.08 -23.09
N THR A 102 47.47 -3.20 -23.81
CA THR A 102 46.58 -4.32 -23.44
C THR A 102 46.89 -4.89 -22.06
N ARG A 103 48.18 -5.04 -21.73
CA ARG A 103 48.63 -5.50 -20.42
C ARG A 103 48.49 -4.40 -19.36
N ALA A 104 48.68 -3.13 -19.71
CA ALA A 104 48.39 -2.01 -18.82
C ALA A 104 46.92 -2.00 -18.39
N THR A 105 45.99 -2.22 -19.33
CA THR A 105 44.55 -2.30 -19.04
C THR A 105 44.24 -3.40 -18.03
N SER A 106 44.75 -4.62 -18.26
CA SER A 106 44.54 -5.74 -17.32
C SER A 106 45.12 -5.44 -15.94
N MET A 107 46.30 -4.81 -15.86
CA MET A 107 46.89 -4.43 -14.57
C MET A 107 46.08 -3.34 -13.85
N ILE A 108 45.41 -2.44 -14.57
CA ILE A 108 44.50 -1.44 -14.00
C ILE A 108 43.24 -2.13 -13.45
N GLU A 109 42.68 -3.10 -14.18
CA GLU A 109 41.54 -3.91 -13.71
C GLU A 109 41.90 -4.64 -12.40
N ASP A 110 43.07 -5.29 -12.34
CA ASP A 110 43.55 -5.95 -11.12
C ASP A 110 43.70 -4.95 -9.95
N CYS A 111 44.25 -3.75 -10.22
CA CYS A 111 44.38 -2.71 -9.19
C CYS A 111 43.01 -2.19 -8.72
N ALA A 112 42.04 -2.08 -9.62
CA ALA A 112 40.68 -1.65 -9.29
C ALA A 112 39.97 -2.69 -8.41
N ASP A 113 40.10 -3.98 -8.72
CA ASP A 113 39.54 -5.06 -7.91
C ASP A 113 40.08 -5.07 -6.48
N ILE A 114 41.40 -4.86 -6.33
CA ILE A 114 42.04 -4.72 -5.01
C ILE A 114 41.46 -3.51 -4.27
N ALA A 115 41.40 -2.34 -4.91
CA ALA A 115 40.86 -1.13 -4.30
C ALA A 115 39.39 -1.29 -3.86
N ILE A 116 38.57 -1.98 -4.66
CA ILE A 116 37.17 -2.29 -4.33
C ILE A 116 37.09 -3.19 -3.08
N GLN A 117 37.96 -4.20 -2.97
CA GLN A 117 37.98 -5.08 -1.79
C GLN A 117 38.40 -4.33 -0.52
N GLU A 118 39.42 -3.47 -0.62
CA GLU A 118 39.86 -2.62 0.48
C GLU A 118 38.74 -1.66 0.92
N LEU A 119 38.07 -1.00 -0.02
CA LEU A 119 36.94 -0.12 0.27
C LEU A 119 35.78 -0.89 0.95
N LYS A 120 35.44 -2.09 0.46
CA LYS A 120 34.43 -2.96 1.11
C LYS A 120 34.83 -3.29 2.55
N ALA A 121 36.10 -3.56 2.83
CA ALA A 121 36.60 -3.79 4.19
C ALA A 121 36.52 -2.54 5.07
N LEU A 122 36.88 -1.36 4.54
CA LEU A 122 36.81 -0.08 5.23
C LEU A 122 35.37 0.28 5.62
N LEU A 123 34.43 0.16 4.68
CA LEU A 123 33.01 0.46 4.91
C LEU A 123 32.38 -0.49 5.93
N LYS A 124 32.81 -1.75 5.96
CA LYS A 124 32.36 -2.76 6.93
C LYS A 124 32.86 -2.44 8.36
N ASN A 125 34.11 -1.98 8.48
CA ASN A 125 34.73 -1.64 9.77
C ASN A 125 34.32 -0.26 10.30
N ALA A 126 33.79 0.62 9.44
CA ALA A 126 33.27 1.92 9.87
C ALA A 126 31.99 1.76 10.70
N HIS A 127 32.00 2.26 11.94
CA HIS A 127 30.83 2.23 12.83
C HIS A 127 29.82 3.35 12.53
N ALA A 128 30.25 4.44 11.88
CA ALA A 128 29.40 5.57 11.54
C ALA A 128 28.39 5.23 10.42
N LYS A 129 27.34 6.05 10.32
CA LYS A 129 26.40 6.03 9.20
C LYS A 129 27.13 6.44 7.91
N LYS A 130 26.73 5.82 6.80
CA LYS A 130 27.26 6.08 5.46
C LYS A 130 26.24 6.88 4.68
N SER A 131 26.66 7.95 4.01
CA SER A 131 25.84 8.74 3.10
C SER A 131 26.34 8.56 1.68
N ILE A 132 25.43 8.59 0.70
CA ILE A 132 25.77 8.43 -0.71
C ILE A 132 25.34 9.68 -1.46
N THR A 133 26.21 10.19 -2.32
CA THR A 133 25.93 11.24 -3.30
C THR A 133 26.12 10.66 -4.69
N TRP A 134 25.41 11.19 -5.68
CA TRP A 134 25.58 10.77 -7.07
C TRP A 134 25.34 11.96 -7.99
N ASP A 135 26.02 11.95 -9.13
CA ASP A 135 25.91 13.00 -10.15
C ASP A 135 25.98 12.40 -11.56
N LEU A 136 25.36 13.07 -12.53
CA LEU A 136 25.34 12.70 -13.93
C LEU A 136 26.11 13.72 -14.75
N TRP A 137 27.09 13.25 -15.50
CA TRP A 137 27.90 14.08 -16.39
C TRP A 137 27.82 13.54 -17.81
N THR A 138 27.68 14.43 -18.79
CA THR A 138 27.74 14.07 -20.21
C THR A 138 29.06 14.57 -20.79
N SER A 139 29.82 13.65 -21.38
CA SER A 139 31.06 13.93 -22.07
C SER A 139 30.84 14.63 -23.41
N ALA A 140 31.92 15.17 -23.99
CA ALA A 140 31.88 15.90 -25.25
C ALA A 140 31.40 15.05 -26.46
N ASP A 141 31.57 13.73 -26.40
CA ASP A 141 31.07 12.75 -27.35
C ASP A 141 29.60 12.33 -27.08
N CYS A 142 28.89 13.08 -26.22
CA CYS A 142 27.50 12.83 -25.82
C CYS A 142 27.27 11.53 -25.02
N THR A 143 28.34 10.93 -24.49
CA THR A 143 28.25 9.77 -23.60
C THR A 143 27.89 10.22 -22.18
N SER A 144 26.87 9.62 -21.57
CA SER A 144 26.45 9.98 -20.21
C SER A 144 27.08 9.04 -19.20
N PHE A 145 27.71 9.60 -18.17
CA PHE A 145 28.31 8.89 -17.04
C PHE A 145 27.59 9.24 -15.75
N VAL A 146 27.55 8.27 -14.84
CA VAL A 146 27.12 8.48 -13.45
C VAL A 146 28.29 8.22 -12.52
N ALA A 147 28.54 9.16 -11.62
CA ALA A 147 29.47 9.01 -10.51
C ALA A 147 28.68 8.80 -9.22
N VAL A 148 29.04 7.80 -8.42
CA VAL A 148 28.42 7.53 -7.11
C VAL A 148 29.51 7.53 -6.06
N THR A 149 29.39 8.37 -5.04
CA THR A 149 30.37 8.56 -3.97
C THR A 149 29.74 8.21 -2.61
N VAL A 150 30.47 7.49 -1.77
CA VAL A 150 30.10 7.23 -0.38
C VAL A 150 30.92 8.10 0.55
N HIS A 151 30.29 8.58 1.63
CA HIS A 151 30.91 9.41 2.66
C HIS A 151 30.63 8.79 4.03
N TRP A 152 31.61 8.78 4.91
CA TRP A 152 31.47 8.28 6.27
C TRP A 152 32.45 8.98 7.22
N VAL A 153 32.18 8.87 8.52
CA VAL A 153 33.09 9.35 9.57
C VAL A 153 33.92 8.16 10.08
N THR A 154 35.24 8.32 10.07
CA THR A 154 36.17 7.31 10.60
C THR A 154 36.16 7.25 12.12
N ASN A 155 36.72 6.20 12.71
CA ASN A 155 36.84 6.07 14.17
C ASN A 155 37.71 7.15 14.83
N LYS A 156 38.47 7.91 14.03
CA LYS A 156 39.25 9.09 14.47
C LYS A 156 38.47 10.41 14.30
N PHE A 157 37.15 10.35 14.10
CA PHE A 157 36.28 11.51 13.88
C PHE A 157 36.67 12.39 12.67
N LYS A 158 37.33 11.81 11.67
CA LYS A 158 37.63 12.46 10.40
C LYS A 158 36.60 12.04 9.35
N ILE A 159 35.99 13.02 8.67
CA ILE A 159 35.13 12.77 7.50
C ILE A 159 35.99 12.27 6.34
N THR A 160 35.53 11.23 5.67
CA THR A 160 36.21 10.60 4.54
C THR A 160 35.16 10.22 3.50
N SER A 161 35.56 10.23 2.23
CA SER A 161 34.72 9.87 1.11
C SER A 161 35.50 9.05 0.09
N ASP A 162 34.80 8.20 -0.65
CA ASP A 162 35.39 7.41 -1.73
C ASP A 162 34.36 7.13 -2.84
N LEU A 163 34.85 6.78 -4.03
CA LEU A 163 34.04 6.48 -5.20
C LEU A 163 33.55 5.03 -5.15
N LEU A 164 32.24 4.83 -5.22
CA LEU A 164 31.63 3.51 -5.33
C LEU A 164 31.57 3.03 -6.79
N GLU A 165 31.26 3.94 -7.71
CA GLU A 165 31.06 3.58 -9.11
C GLU A 165 31.23 4.80 -10.00
N PHE A 166 31.82 4.58 -11.17
CA PHE A 166 31.85 5.56 -12.26
C PHE A 166 31.64 4.82 -13.57
N LYS A 167 30.44 4.95 -14.16
CA LYS A 167 30.12 4.18 -15.36
C LYS A 167 29.21 4.88 -16.34
N GLU A 168 29.31 4.42 -17.58
CA GLU A 168 28.43 4.80 -18.67
C GLU A 168 26.99 4.35 -18.40
N VAL A 169 26.04 5.26 -18.59
CA VAL A 169 24.60 5.00 -18.49
C VAL A 169 24.05 4.85 -19.91
N LYS A 170 23.94 3.60 -20.36
CA LYS A 170 23.46 3.24 -21.72
C LYS A 170 21.95 3.35 -21.91
N SER A 171 21.19 3.53 -20.83
CA SER A 171 19.72 3.58 -20.83
C SER A 171 19.20 5.00 -20.66
N ALA A 172 17.93 5.25 -21.03
CA ALA A 172 17.28 6.52 -20.73
C ALA A 172 17.39 6.89 -19.24
N HIS A 173 17.74 8.15 -18.95
CA HIS A 173 17.97 8.75 -17.62
C HIS A 173 16.71 8.91 -16.78
N THR A 174 15.87 7.88 -16.74
CA THR A 174 14.68 7.86 -15.91
C THR A 174 15.08 7.61 -14.46
N GLY A 175 14.35 8.23 -13.52
CA GLY A 175 14.59 8.03 -12.09
C GLY A 175 14.54 6.56 -11.65
N SER A 176 13.78 5.71 -12.36
CA SER A 176 13.70 4.26 -12.11
C SER A 176 15.00 3.52 -12.44
N ASN A 177 15.65 3.83 -13.57
CA ASN A 177 16.90 3.17 -13.97
C ASN A 177 18.05 3.56 -13.05
N LEU A 178 18.10 4.83 -12.64
CA LEU A 178 19.09 5.34 -11.69
C LEU A 178 18.87 4.75 -10.28
N ALA A 179 17.61 4.58 -9.85
CA ALA A 179 17.30 3.94 -8.58
C ALA A 179 17.71 2.46 -8.54
N GLU A 180 17.48 1.72 -9.62
CA GLU A 180 17.90 0.32 -9.75
C GLU A 180 19.43 0.20 -9.69
N LEU A 181 20.14 1.08 -10.40
CA LEU A 181 21.59 1.16 -10.35
C LEU A 181 22.10 1.41 -8.92
N LEU A 182 21.59 2.44 -8.25
CA LEU A 182 21.97 2.76 -6.87
C LEU A 182 21.68 1.59 -5.92
N TYR A 183 20.56 0.89 -6.13
CA TYR A 183 20.21 -0.28 -5.32
C TYR A 183 21.20 -1.44 -5.48
N GLN A 184 21.64 -1.71 -6.71
CA GLN A 184 22.64 -2.74 -6.98
C GLN A 184 23.97 -2.42 -6.30
N LEU A 185 24.44 -1.16 -6.37
CA LEU A 185 25.66 -0.71 -5.70
C LEU A 185 25.57 -0.82 -4.18
N VAL A 186 24.46 -0.38 -3.59
CA VAL A 186 24.23 -0.48 -2.14
C VAL A 186 24.22 -1.94 -1.66
N LYS A 187 23.75 -2.87 -2.50
CA LYS A 187 23.76 -4.31 -2.23
C LYS A 187 25.17 -4.89 -2.38
N GLU A 188 25.88 -4.55 -3.44
CA GLU A 188 27.21 -5.08 -3.74
C GLU A 188 28.25 -4.70 -2.66
N TYR A 189 28.20 -3.46 -2.17
CA TYR A 189 29.11 -2.97 -1.14
C TYR A 189 28.62 -3.28 0.29
N ASP A 190 27.58 -4.10 0.47
CA ASP A 190 26.95 -4.46 1.76
C ASP A 190 26.56 -3.23 2.62
N ILE A 191 26.40 -2.06 1.98
CA ILE A 191 25.95 -0.81 2.62
C ILE A 191 24.51 -0.98 3.12
N ALA A 192 23.74 -1.87 2.50
CA ALA A 192 22.38 -2.24 2.86
C ALA A 192 22.19 -2.68 4.32
N LYS A 193 23.20 -3.25 4.99
CA LYS A 193 23.10 -3.57 6.43
C LYS A 193 22.92 -2.34 7.31
N SER A 194 23.35 -1.17 6.83
CA SER A 194 23.16 0.13 7.52
C SER A 194 21.93 0.91 7.04
N VAL A 195 21.31 0.46 5.94
CA VAL A 195 20.03 0.96 5.45
C VAL A 195 19.04 -0.20 5.55
N GLU A 196 18.66 -0.57 6.77
CA GLU A 196 17.51 -1.46 6.95
C GLU A 196 16.32 -0.77 6.27
N ARG A 197 15.89 -1.28 5.11
CA ARG A 197 14.59 -0.93 4.55
C ARG A 197 13.61 -1.23 5.66
N MET A 198 12.95 -0.19 6.16
CA MET A 198 11.85 -0.34 7.10
C MET A 198 10.94 -1.44 6.56
N ASP A 199 10.56 -2.39 7.39
CA ASP A 199 9.72 -3.51 6.97
C ASP A 199 8.38 -3.36 7.67
N VAL A 200 7.34 -3.04 6.90
CA VAL A 200 5.99 -2.84 7.42
C VAL A 200 5.51 -4.10 8.15
N GLY A 201 5.81 -5.29 7.63
CA GLY A 201 5.44 -6.56 8.27
C GLY A 201 6.10 -6.73 9.63
N LYS A 202 7.42 -6.47 9.73
CA LYS A 202 8.14 -6.50 11.02
C LYS A 202 7.62 -5.45 11.99
N LEU A 203 7.35 -4.22 11.53
CA LEU A 203 6.79 -3.16 12.37
C LEU A 203 5.42 -3.55 12.96
N LEU A 204 4.50 -4.08 12.13
CA LEU A 204 3.19 -4.52 12.60
C LEU A 204 3.31 -5.72 13.55
N ALA A 205 4.27 -6.62 13.33
CA ALA A 205 4.57 -7.72 14.24
C ALA A 205 5.11 -7.22 15.59
N LYS A 206 6.05 -6.26 15.57
CA LYS A 206 6.62 -5.60 16.75
C LYS A 206 5.53 -4.99 17.62
N ILE A 207 4.62 -4.21 17.01
CA ILE A 207 3.47 -3.61 17.69
C ILE A 207 2.57 -4.68 18.32
N ARG A 208 2.23 -5.73 17.57
CA ARG A 208 1.38 -6.81 18.07
C ARG A 208 2.00 -7.52 19.27
N GLN A 209 3.31 -7.79 19.23
CA GLN A 209 4.02 -8.42 20.33
C GLN A 209 4.02 -7.52 21.56
N LEU A 210 4.37 -6.24 21.42
CA LEU A 210 4.30 -5.26 22.52
C LEU A 210 2.93 -5.28 23.20
N ILE A 211 1.85 -5.20 22.41
CA ILE A 211 0.48 -5.20 22.93
C ILE A 211 0.19 -6.49 23.71
N VAL A 212 0.60 -7.64 23.19
CA VAL A 212 0.42 -8.93 23.88
C VAL A 212 1.18 -8.95 25.20
N LYS A 213 2.41 -8.42 25.26
CA LYS A 213 3.21 -8.40 26.48
C LYS A 213 2.64 -7.47 27.54
N VAL A 214 2.31 -6.22 27.17
CA VAL A 214 1.71 -5.24 28.08
C VAL A 214 0.38 -5.74 28.63
N ARG A 215 -0.45 -6.37 27.80
CA ARG A 215 -1.76 -6.89 28.24
C ARG A 215 -1.69 -8.23 28.95
N GLY A 216 -0.62 -9.00 28.74
CA GLY A 216 -0.42 -10.30 29.35
C GLY A 216 -0.08 -10.23 30.83
N SER A 217 0.37 -9.08 31.33
CA SER A 217 0.72 -8.85 32.73
C SER A 217 -0.09 -7.70 33.34
N PRO A 218 -0.81 -7.93 34.46
CA PRO A 218 -1.48 -6.86 35.19
C PRO A 218 -0.54 -5.73 35.60
N ASN A 219 0.67 -6.07 36.08
CA ASN A 219 1.66 -5.08 36.51
C ASN A 219 2.19 -4.26 35.32
N ALA A 220 2.46 -4.89 34.18
CA ALA A 220 2.88 -4.18 32.97
C ALA A 220 1.76 -3.24 32.47
N GLY A 221 0.50 -3.69 32.52
CA GLY A 221 -0.65 -2.86 32.18
C GLY A 221 -0.84 -1.67 33.14
N GLN A 222 -0.66 -1.86 34.45
CA GLN A 222 -0.71 -0.77 35.43
C GLN A 222 0.42 0.23 35.24
N TYR A 223 1.65 -0.25 35.01
CA TYR A 223 2.79 0.62 34.74
C TYR A 223 2.59 1.40 33.42
N PHE A 224 2.03 0.77 32.38
CA PHE A 224 1.66 1.48 31.16
C PHE A 224 0.64 2.60 31.41
N GLN A 225 -0.36 2.39 32.29
CA GLN A 225 -1.30 3.45 32.67
C GLN A 225 -0.61 4.60 33.42
N LYS A 226 0.38 4.29 34.27
CA LYS A 226 1.22 5.31 34.90
C LYS A 226 1.96 6.15 33.85
N CYS A 227 2.58 5.51 32.84
CA CYS A 227 3.19 6.21 31.70
C CYS A 227 2.16 7.05 30.92
N CYS A 228 0.90 6.60 30.79
CA CYS A 228 -0.13 7.41 30.15
C CYS A 228 -0.39 8.73 30.88
N VAL A 229 -0.43 8.70 32.22
CA VAL A 229 -0.63 9.88 33.08
C VAL A 229 0.58 10.81 32.99
N GLU A 230 1.79 10.28 33.14
CA GLU A 230 3.04 11.06 33.13
C GLU A 230 3.30 11.71 31.77
N ALA A 231 2.99 11.01 30.67
CA ALA A 231 3.12 11.54 29.33
C ALA A 231 1.95 12.47 28.91
N ASN A 232 1.03 12.79 29.83
CA ASN A 232 -0.18 13.59 29.58
C ASN A 232 -1.01 13.10 28.38
N THR A 233 -1.23 11.79 28.30
CA THR A 233 -2.03 11.14 27.24
C THR A 233 -3.34 10.58 27.78
N ARG A 234 -4.26 10.25 26.87
CA ARG A 234 -5.53 9.61 27.25
C ARG A 234 -5.24 8.26 27.91
N GLN A 235 -5.80 8.01 29.09
CA GLN A 235 -5.61 6.77 29.87
C GLN A 235 -6.37 5.59 29.24
N LEU A 236 -5.87 5.14 28.09
CA LEU A 236 -6.50 4.13 27.24
C LEU A 236 -5.65 2.87 27.22
N VAL A 237 -6.30 1.71 27.21
CA VAL A 237 -5.58 0.43 27.09
C VAL A 237 -5.20 0.18 25.62
N LEU A 238 -4.04 -0.43 25.38
CA LEU A 238 -3.67 -0.94 24.06
C LEU A 238 -4.69 -1.99 23.57
N LEU A 239 -5.05 -1.93 22.29
CA LEU A 239 -6.06 -2.82 21.69
C LEU A 239 -5.39 -4.01 21.01
N PRO A 240 -5.80 -5.26 21.28
CA PRO A 240 -5.26 -6.41 20.57
C PRO A 240 -5.75 -6.46 19.12
N PHE A 241 -4.88 -6.92 18.21
CA PHE A 241 -5.28 -7.21 16.84
C PHE A 241 -6.16 -8.45 16.79
N CYS A 242 -7.34 -8.31 16.19
CA CYS A 242 -8.28 -9.40 15.97
C CYS A 242 -8.31 -9.75 14.48
N LYS A 243 -7.75 -10.91 14.12
CA LYS A 243 -7.66 -11.39 12.73
C LYS A 243 -9.03 -11.53 12.07
N THR A 244 -10.05 -11.90 12.84
CA THR A 244 -11.41 -12.13 12.35
C THR A 244 -12.25 -10.86 12.31
N ARG A 245 -11.87 -9.79 13.02
CA ARG A 245 -12.57 -8.51 12.99
C ARG A 245 -11.92 -7.58 11.97
N TRP A 246 -12.60 -7.41 10.85
CA TRP A 246 -12.17 -6.50 9.79
C TRP A 246 -12.01 -5.06 10.32
N GLY A 247 -11.00 -4.36 9.82
CA GLY A 247 -10.61 -3.03 10.30
C GLY A 247 -9.88 -3.00 11.64
N SER A 248 -9.75 -4.14 12.35
CA SER A 248 -9.09 -4.18 13.67
C SER A 248 -7.69 -3.61 13.66
N MET A 249 -6.87 -3.88 12.63
CA MET A 249 -5.51 -3.34 12.56
C MET A 249 -5.49 -1.82 12.41
N CYS A 250 -6.45 -1.23 11.69
CA CYS A 250 -6.57 0.23 11.59
C CYS A 250 -6.85 0.83 12.98
N THR A 251 -7.77 0.24 13.74
CA THR A 251 -8.06 0.67 15.12
C THR A 251 -6.87 0.49 16.06
N VAL A 252 -6.09 -0.59 15.90
CA VAL A 252 -4.84 -0.80 16.64
C VAL A 252 -3.85 0.33 16.33
N ILE A 253 -3.64 0.64 15.05
CA ILE A 253 -2.75 1.71 14.60
C ILE A 253 -3.20 3.07 15.13
N GLU A 254 -4.50 3.40 15.03
CA GLU A 254 -5.07 4.63 15.59
C GLU A 254 -4.80 4.73 17.10
N ARG A 255 -4.97 3.64 17.85
CA ARG A 255 -4.68 3.59 19.29
C ARG A 255 -3.20 3.80 19.58
N VAL A 256 -2.30 3.16 18.82
CA VAL A 256 -0.85 3.30 18.96
C VAL A 256 -0.40 4.73 18.67
N LEU A 257 -0.93 5.36 17.62
CA LEU A 257 -0.62 6.76 17.29
C LEU A 257 -1.07 7.73 18.38
N VAL A 258 -2.26 7.53 18.95
CA VAL A 258 -2.77 8.34 20.07
C VAL A 258 -1.93 8.18 21.33
N LEU A 259 -1.42 6.97 21.59
CA LEU A 259 -0.64 6.63 22.78
C LEU A 259 0.87 6.71 22.57
N ARG A 260 1.34 7.31 21.46
CA ARG A 260 2.76 7.42 21.12
C ARG A 260 3.66 7.90 22.29
N PRO A 261 3.33 9.01 23.00
CA PRO A 261 4.15 9.47 24.11
C PRO A 261 4.26 8.43 25.24
N ALA A 262 3.14 7.83 25.63
CA ALA A 262 3.10 6.82 26.67
C ALA A 262 3.84 5.53 26.27
N ILE A 263 3.73 5.11 25.01
CA ILE A 263 4.43 3.94 24.48
C ILE A 263 5.94 4.17 24.52
N ASN A 264 6.41 5.33 24.06
CA ASN A 264 7.84 5.65 24.06
C ASN A 264 8.41 5.71 25.47
N GLN A 265 7.68 6.30 26.41
CA GLN A 265 8.08 6.33 27.82
C GLN A 265 8.09 4.93 28.43
N PHE A 266 7.07 4.12 28.14
CA PHE A 266 6.98 2.75 28.63
C PHE A 266 8.15 1.90 28.14
N THR A 267 8.43 1.88 26.82
CA THR A 267 9.54 1.07 26.26
C THR A 267 10.91 1.55 26.73
N SER A 268 11.04 2.80 27.17
CA SER A 268 12.31 3.35 27.67
C SER A 268 12.54 3.10 29.18
N THR A 269 11.49 2.92 29.97
CA THR A 269 11.59 2.88 31.45
C THR A 269 11.16 1.56 32.09
N SER A 270 10.42 0.73 31.37
CA SER A 270 9.83 -0.50 31.93
C SER A 270 10.88 -1.57 32.29
N ASP A 271 12.01 -1.63 31.58
CA ASP A 271 13.04 -2.63 31.85
C ASP A 271 13.86 -2.36 33.13
N THR A 272 13.89 -1.11 33.60
CA THR A 272 14.55 -0.73 34.86
C THR A 272 13.58 -0.65 36.04
N ALA A 273 12.28 -0.72 35.79
CA ALA A 273 11.25 -0.64 36.81
C ALA A 273 11.13 -1.95 37.61
N CYS A 274 11.23 -1.87 38.93
CA CYS A 274 11.21 -3.03 39.83
C CYS A 274 9.92 -3.88 39.78
N ASN A 275 8.80 -3.28 39.38
CA ASN A 275 7.48 -3.90 39.42
C ASN A 275 6.99 -4.41 38.06
N VAL A 276 7.78 -4.27 36.98
CA VAL A 276 7.38 -4.71 35.64
C VAL A 276 8.07 -6.05 35.32
N PRO A 277 7.30 -7.11 35.01
CA PRO A 277 7.89 -8.40 34.65
C PRO A 277 8.54 -8.33 33.28
N LYS A 278 9.61 -9.10 33.09
CA LYS A 278 10.37 -9.20 31.84
C LYS A 278 9.46 -9.44 30.63
N ALA A 279 9.79 -8.83 29.50
CA ALA A 279 8.95 -8.85 28.31
C ALA A 279 8.77 -10.27 27.72
N GLY A 280 9.72 -11.20 27.90
CA GLY A 280 9.56 -12.57 27.39
C GLY A 280 10.59 -13.58 27.88
N PRO A 281 10.43 -14.86 27.46
CA PRO A 281 11.42 -15.89 27.70
C PRO A 281 12.63 -15.64 26.78
N LYS A 282 13.86 -15.67 27.33
CA LYS A 282 15.17 -15.42 26.68
C LYS A 282 15.57 -13.94 26.46
N ARG A 283 15.95 -13.22 27.52
CA ARG A 283 16.62 -11.88 27.48
C ARG A 283 15.89 -10.76 26.71
N GLN A 284 14.68 -10.97 26.21
CA GLN A 284 13.90 -9.96 25.50
C GLN A 284 13.44 -8.85 26.46
N MET A 285 13.68 -7.61 26.08
CA MET A 285 13.42 -6.40 26.85
C MET A 285 12.29 -5.58 26.20
N TYR A 286 11.63 -4.72 26.96
CA TYR A 286 10.60 -3.84 26.40
C TYR A 286 11.20 -2.77 25.48
N CYS A 287 12.45 -2.36 25.71
CA CYS A 287 13.19 -1.45 24.84
C CYS A 287 13.36 -2.00 23.41
N ASP A 288 13.36 -3.33 23.23
CA ASP A 288 13.41 -3.98 21.91
C ASP A 288 12.17 -3.66 21.05
N PHE A 289 11.07 -3.24 21.69
CA PHE A 289 9.82 -2.88 21.03
C PHE A 289 9.66 -1.36 20.81
N THR A 290 10.70 -0.57 21.06
CA THR A 290 10.67 0.87 20.84
C THR A 290 10.30 1.17 19.39
N ILE A 291 9.38 2.12 19.21
CA ILE A 291 8.90 2.56 17.89
C ILE A 291 9.57 3.90 17.59
N SER A 292 10.33 3.94 16.51
CA SER A 292 11.00 5.15 16.03
C SER A 292 10.00 6.14 15.40
N ASP A 293 10.42 7.40 15.27
CA ASP A 293 9.59 8.44 14.66
C ASP A 293 9.26 8.14 13.19
N CYS A 294 10.21 7.59 12.44
CA CYS A 294 10.00 7.13 11.06
C CYS A 294 8.95 6.01 11.00
N GLU A 295 8.96 5.08 11.96
CA GLU A 295 7.96 4.01 12.03
C GLU A 295 6.57 4.58 12.36
N TYR A 296 6.47 5.56 13.26
CA TYR A 296 5.20 6.26 13.52
C TYR A 296 4.67 7.01 12.29
N GLN A 297 5.55 7.59 11.46
CA GLN A 297 5.15 8.20 10.20
C GLN A 297 4.54 7.15 9.25
N VAL A 298 5.18 5.98 9.10
CA VAL A 298 4.63 4.87 8.29
C VAL A 298 3.28 4.40 8.83
N LEU A 299 3.13 4.27 10.15
CA LEU A 299 1.83 3.96 10.77
C LEU A 299 0.77 5.02 10.43
N GLY A 300 1.14 6.29 10.41
CA GLY A 300 0.28 7.39 9.99
C GLY A 300 -0.17 7.26 8.54
N MET A 301 0.73 6.86 7.63
CA MET A 301 0.42 6.61 6.22
C MET A 301 -0.50 5.40 6.07
N LEU A 302 -0.19 4.28 6.74
CA LEU A 302 -1.02 3.07 6.75
C LEU A 302 -2.44 3.37 7.25
N ARG A 303 -2.57 4.12 8.36
CA ARG A 303 -3.87 4.57 8.86
C ARG A 303 -4.66 5.30 7.76
N LYS A 304 -4.01 6.22 7.05
CA LYS A 304 -4.64 7.04 6.00
C LYS A 304 -5.18 6.18 4.85
N VAL A 305 -4.43 5.15 4.43
CA VAL A 305 -4.83 4.20 3.38
C VAL A 305 -5.93 3.24 3.84
N MET A 306 -5.83 2.72 5.07
CA MET A 306 -6.79 1.74 5.58
C MET A 306 -8.16 2.36 5.90
N ARG A 307 -8.20 3.65 6.26
CA ARG A 307 -9.41 4.31 6.76
C ARG A 307 -10.59 4.27 5.77
N PRO A 308 -10.44 4.64 4.48
CA PRO A 308 -11.51 4.50 3.49
C PRO A 308 -12.10 3.08 3.42
N GLY A 309 -11.28 2.05 3.52
CA GLY A 309 -11.73 0.66 3.51
C GLY A 309 -12.57 0.31 4.76
N VAL A 310 -12.17 0.81 5.93
CA VAL A 310 -12.93 0.62 7.18
C VAL A 310 -14.27 1.36 7.13
N ASP A 311 -14.30 2.58 6.59
CA ASP A 311 -15.52 3.38 6.53
C ASP A 311 -16.57 2.69 5.62
N ILE A 312 -16.16 2.13 4.48
CA ILE A 312 -17.07 1.39 3.59
C ILE A 312 -17.58 0.10 4.22
N GLN A 313 -16.74 -0.60 4.97
CA GLN A 313 -17.18 -1.77 5.72
C GLN A 313 -18.28 -1.41 6.73
N GLN A 314 -18.18 -0.26 7.39
CA GLN A 314 -19.22 0.22 8.31
C GLN A 314 -20.52 0.50 7.58
N ILE A 315 -20.45 1.10 6.38
CA ILE A 315 -21.62 1.34 5.50
C ILE A 315 -22.28 0.01 5.11
N PHE A 316 -21.50 -1.00 4.70
CA PHE A 316 -22.04 -2.31 4.32
C PHE A 316 -22.58 -3.12 5.50
N GLY A 317 -22.10 -2.84 6.72
CA GLY A 317 -22.54 -3.46 7.96
C GLY A 317 -23.73 -2.78 8.64
N ALA A 318 -24.34 -1.77 8.01
CA ALA A 318 -25.55 -1.13 8.50
C ALA A 318 -26.72 -2.13 8.59
N GLN A 319 -27.62 -1.92 9.56
CA GLN A 319 -28.77 -2.80 9.83
C GLN A 319 -30.12 -2.07 9.72
N ASP A 320 -30.07 -0.75 9.83
CA ASP A 320 -31.18 0.19 9.87
C ASP A 320 -31.62 0.62 8.47
N HIS A 321 -30.79 0.44 7.45
CA HIS A 321 -31.12 0.72 6.07
C HIS A 321 -30.59 -0.35 5.10
N PRO A 322 -31.21 -0.50 3.92
CA PRO A 322 -30.65 -1.29 2.83
C PRO A 322 -29.23 -0.85 2.46
N SER A 323 -28.34 -1.81 2.26
CA SER A 323 -26.91 -1.57 1.94
C SER A 323 -26.49 -2.13 0.58
N ILE A 324 -27.21 -3.11 0.02
CA ILE A 324 -26.83 -3.79 -1.23
C ILE A 324 -26.75 -2.85 -2.44
N GLY A 325 -27.61 -1.83 -2.51
CA GLY A 325 -27.59 -0.82 -3.59
C GLY A 325 -26.40 0.13 -3.51
N LEU A 326 -25.72 0.20 -2.36
CA LEU A 326 -24.55 1.05 -2.14
C LEU A 326 -23.24 0.36 -2.54
N VAL A 327 -23.24 -0.97 -2.71
CA VAL A 327 -22.02 -1.77 -2.95
C VAL A 327 -21.22 -1.27 -4.14
N MET A 328 -21.87 -1.10 -5.29
CA MET A 328 -21.19 -0.67 -6.51
C MET A 328 -20.65 0.76 -6.39
N ILE A 329 -21.40 1.64 -5.70
CA ILE A 329 -21.04 3.04 -5.51
C ILE A 329 -19.80 3.14 -4.62
N GLU A 330 -19.85 2.52 -3.45
CA GLU A 330 -18.80 2.63 -2.46
C GLU A 330 -17.51 1.92 -2.91
N LEU A 331 -17.61 0.77 -3.59
CA LEU A 331 -16.44 0.13 -4.18
C LEU A 331 -15.79 0.99 -5.27
N SER A 332 -16.59 1.68 -6.10
CA SER A 332 -16.06 2.59 -7.13
C SER A 332 -15.36 3.82 -6.50
N LYS A 333 -15.98 4.43 -5.49
CA LYS A 333 -15.37 5.51 -4.70
C LYS A 333 -14.06 5.08 -4.04
N LEU A 334 -14.03 3.88 -3.45
CA LEU A 334 -12.83 3.32 -2.84
C LEU A 334 -11.72 3.17 -3.87
N LEU A 335 -12.06 2.62 -5.03
CA LEU A 335 -11.10 2.35 -6.09
C LEU A 335 -10.45 3.65 -6.56
N LYS A 336 -11.26 4.67 -6.85
CA LYS A 336 -10.77 6.01 -7.22
C LYS A 336 -9.89 6.61 -6.12
N THR A 337 -10.33 6.51 -4.86
CA THR A 337 -9.58 7.05 -3.72
C THR A 337 -8.22 6.35 -3.58
N TRP A 338 -8.17 5.03 -3.71
CA TRP A 338 -6.93 4.26 -3.60
C TRP A 338 -6.03 4.43 -4.82
N GLU A 339 -6.57 4.58 -6.03
CA GLU A 339 -5.79 4.92 -7.23
C GLU A 339 -5.12 6.29 -7.07
N GLN A 340 -5.85 7.32 -6.62
CA GLN A 340 -5.30 8.64 -6.30
C GLN A 340 -4.26 8.59 -5.17
N MET A 341 -4.49 7.77 -4.14
CA MET A 341 -3.51 7.55 -3.07
C MET A 341 -2.26 6.83 -3.60
N SER A 342 -2.40 5.86 -4.49
CA SER A 342 -1.27 5.13 -5.10
C SER A 342 -0.33 6.10 -5.83
N GLU A 343 -0.90 7.06 -6.58
CA GLU A 343 -0.15 8.14 -7.23
C GLU A 343 0.51 9.08 -6.21
N SER A 344 -0.22 9.48 -5.17
CA SER A 344 0.29 10.38 -4.13
C SER A 344 1.41 9.76 -3.29
N PHE A 345 1.42 8.44 -3.16
CA PHE A 345 2.43 7.67 -2.43
C PHE A 345 3.41 6.98 -3.38
N ASN A 346 3.61 7.50 -4.59
CA ASN A 346 4.55 6.93 -5.56
C ASN A 346 5.96 6.83 -4.94
N ASN A 347 6.66 5.72 -5.18
CA ASN A 347 7.94 5.36 -4.57
C ASN A 347 7.95 5.22 -3.02
N SER A 348 6.80 5.19 -2.36
CA SER A 348 6.70 4.89 -0.93
C SER A 348 6.77 3.38 -0.66
N ILE A 349 7.29 3.03 0.52
CA ILE A 349 7.25 1.65 1.06
C ILE A 349 5.85 1.03 1.10
N ILE A 350 4.80 1.84 1.23
CA ILE A 350 3.42 1.35 1.30
C ILE A 350 2.75 1.20 -0.06
N GLN A 351 3.36 1.70 -1.14
CA GLN A 351 2.76 1.68 -2.49
C GLN A 351 2.40 0.25 -2.94
N PRO A 352 3.25 -0.77 -2.76
CA PRO A 352 2.90 -2.14 -3.17
C PRO A 352 1.67 -2.68 -2.43
N ALA A 353 1.50 -2.28 -1.16
CA ALA A 353 0.33 -2.66 -0.37
C ALA A 353 -0.95 -1.96 -0.86
N ILE A 354 -0.86 -0.69 -1.28
CA ILE A 354 -1.98 0.02 -1.91
C ILE A 354 -2.39 -0.68 -3.21
N GLN A 355 -1.42 -1.04 -4.05
CA GLN A 355 -1.68 -1.73 -5.32
C GLN A 355 -2.36 -3.10 -5.10
N ALA A 356 -1.87 -3.90 -4.15
CA ALA A 356 -2.51 -5.17 -3.79
C ALA A 356 -3.96 -4.99 -3.27
N GLY A 357 -4.21 -3.89 -2.57
CA GLY A 357 -5.55 -3.47 -2.16
C GLY A 357 -6.45 -3.15 -3.36
N ILE A 358 -5.96 -2.34 -4.30
CA ILE A 358 -6.66 -1.99 -5.55
C ILE A 358 -7.04 -3.25 -6.33
N ASP A 359 -6.10 -4.18 -6.52
CA ASP A 359 -6.34 -5.41 -7.28
C ASP A 359 -7.40 -6.30 -6.61
N SER A 360 -7.37 -6.37 -5.28
CA SER A 360 -8.37 -7.06 -4.48
C SER A 360 -9.76 -6.44 -4.67
N ILE A 361 -9.88 -5.12 -4.61
CA ILE A 361 -11.15 -4.41 -4.81
C ILE A 361 -11.65 -4.55 -6.25
N LYS A 362 -10.76 -4.50 -7.26
CA LYS A 362 -11.13 -4.77 -8.67
C LYS A 362 -11.74 -6.17 -8.82
N LYS A 363 -11.21 -7.17 -8.11
CA LYS A 363 -11.79 -8.53 -8.09
C LYS A 363 -13.19 -8.55 -7.45
N TYR A 364 -13.37 -7.90 -6.30
CA TYR A 364 -14.69 -7.79 -5.65
C TYR A 364 -15.71 -7.07 -6.53
N TYR A 365 -15.29 -5.98 -7.18
CA TYR A 365 -16.12 -5.21 -8.11
C TYR A 365 -16.59 -6.08 -9.28
N LYS A 366 -15.69 -6.86 -9.90
CA LYS A 366 -16.04 -7.83 -10.96
C LYS A 366 -17.03 -8.89 -10.46
N ASN A 367 -16.82 -9.45 -9.27
CA ASN A 367 -17.71 -10.45 -8.68
C ASN A 367 -19.11 -9.87 -8.39
N ALA A 368 -19.18 -8.62 -7.92
CA ALA A 368 -20.45 -7.93 -7.68
C ALA A 368 -21.24 -7.72 -8.98
N ILE A 369 -20.55 -7.43 -10.10
CA ILE A 369 -21.16 -7.35 -11.44
C ILE A 369 -21.71 -8.72 -11.86
N ILE A 370 -20.91 -9.78 -11.74
CA ILE A 370 -21.32 -11.14 -12.15
C ILE A 370 -22.53 -11.62 -11.34
N ALA A 371 -22.61 -11.28 -10.05
CA ALA A 371 -23.74 -11.64 -9.21
C ALA A 371 -25.07 -10.97 -9.63
N GLY A 372 -25.04 -9.83 -10.33
CA GLY A 372 -26.20 -9.11 -10.84
C GLY A 372 -27.07 -8.39 -9.79
N VAL A 373 -27.14 -8.89 -8.55
CA VAL A 373 -27.96 -8.33 -7.46
C VAL A 373 -27.54 -6.88 -7.11
N PRO A 374 -26.26 -6.55 -6.88
CA PRO A 374 -25.85 -5.18 -6.56
C PRO A 374 -26.07 -4.21 -7.72
N VAL A 375 -25.90 -4.70 -8.95
CA VAL A 375 -26.12 -3.91 -10.19
C VAL A 375 -27.60 -3.54 -10.33
N PHE A 376 -28.50 -4.50 -10.08
CA PHE A 376 -29.94 -4.19 -10.10
C PHE A 376 -30.33 -3.21 -8.99
N ALA A 377 -29.80 -3.39 -7.78
CA ALA A 377 -30.04 -2.48 -6.68
C ALA A 377 -29.54 -1.06 -7.00
N LEU A 378 -28.42 -0.92 -7.71
CA LEU A 378 -27.90 0.38 -8.15
C LEU A 378 -28.88 1.17 -9.02
N CYS A 379 -29.63 0.50 -9.92
CA CYS A 379 -30.45 1.11 -10.97
C CYS A 379 -31.55 2.11 -10.52
N LYS A 380 -31.84 2.24 -9.22
CA LYS A 380 -32.68 3.32 -8.64
C LYS A 380 -32.13 3.94 -7.36
N SER A 381 -30.89 3.63 -6.99
CA SER A 381 -30.29 4.22 -5.79
C SER A 381 -29.99 5.71 -5.95
N GLN A 382 -29.71 6.21 -7.17
CA GLN A 382 -29.47 7.64 -7.45
C GLN A 382 -29.83 7.98 -8.92
N GLY A 383 -30.21 9.23 -9.19
CA GLY A 383 -30.57 9.73 -10.54
C GLY A 383 -29.42 9.69 -11.57
N LYS A 384 -29.72 10.07 -12.82
CA LYS A 384 -28.81 10.01 -14.00
C LYS A 384 -27.40 10.57 -13.75
N GLY A 385 -27.24 11.63 -12.94
CA GLY A 385 -25.95 12.29 -12.68
C GLY A 385 -24.90 11.44 -11.95
N TYR A 386 -25.31 10.54 -11.05
CA TYR A 386 -24.37 9.64 -10.35
C TYR A 386 -24.00 8.40 -11.19
N MET A 387 -24.90 7.93 -12.05
CA MET A 387 -24.60 6.84 -12.99
C MET A 387 -23.57 7.23 -14.05
N LEU A 388 -23.55 8.51 -14.46
CA LEU A 388 -22.54 9.07 -15.36
C LEU A 388 -21.16 9.26 -14.69
N THR A 389 -21.10 9.39 -13.36
CA THR A 389 -19.83 9.52 -12.61
C THR A 389 -19.30 8.21 -12.04
N VAL A 390 -20.16 7.22 -11.76
CA VAL A 390 -19.78 5.88 -11.23
C VAL A 390 -19.36 4.91 -12.34
N LEU A 391 -19.88 5.08 -13.55
CA LEU A 391 -19.43 4.36 -14.74
C LEU A 391 -18.48 5.28 -15.51
N PHE A 392 -17.17 5.08 -15.32
CA PHE A 392 -16.10 5.76 -16.07
C PHE A 392 -16.09 5.43 -17.59
N LEU A 393 -17.21 4.94 -18.11
CA LEU A 393 -17.38 4.52 -19.48
C LEU A 393 -18.80 4.90 -19.88
N SER A 394 -18.89 5.53 -21.06
CA SER A 394 -20.09 5.93 -21.79
C SER A 394 -21.32 5.03 -21.61
N ILE A 395 -22.49 5.54 -22.02
CA ILE A 395 -23.77 4.81 -22.15
C ILE A 395 -23.60 3.37 -22.72
N GLN A 396 -22.57 3.10 -23.53
CA GLN A 396 -22.21 1.75 -24.01
C GLN A 396 -21.84 0.74 -22.90
N SER A 397 -21.15 1.15 -21.83
CA SER A 397 -20.78 0.23 -20.75
C SER A 397 -21.94 -0.08 -19.81
N TYR A 398 -22.86 0.86 -19.61
CA TYR A 398 -24.15 0.60 -18.95
C TYR A 398 -25.00 -0.41 -19.74
N THR A 399 -25.08 -0.22 -21.05
CA THR A 399 -25.80 -1.13 -21.96
C THR A 399 -25.16 -2.52 -21.96
N LEU A 400 -23.83 -2.62 -21.86
CA LEU A 400 -23.09 -3.87 -21.73
C LEU A 400 -23.27 -4.53 -20.35
N LEU A 401 -23.35 -3.75 -19.27
CA LEU A 401 -23.60 -4.23 -17.89
C LEU A 401 -25.01 -4.81 -17.76
N LEU A 402 -25.99 -4.14 -18.36
CA LEU A 402 -27.35 -4.65 -18.49
C LEU A 402 -27.37 -5.90 -19.38
N ARG A 403 -26.68 -5.91 -20.54
CA ARG A 403 -26.59 -7.10 -21.41
C ARG A 403 -25.96 -8.32 -20.73
N THR A 404 -24.97 -8.11 -19.87
CA THR A 404 -24.28 -9.19 -19.14
C THR A 404 -25.10 -9.71 -17.96
N SER A 405 -25.88 -8.85 -17.30
CA SER A 405 -26.75 -9.21 -16.15
C SER A 405 -28.18 -9.58 -16.56
N SER A 406 -28.59 -9.29 -17.80
CA SER A 406 -29.95 -9.44 -18.33
C SER A 406 -30.49 -10.88 -18.26
N PRO A 407 -29.71 -11.95 -18.55
CA PRO A 407 -30.23 -13.32 -18.44
C PRO A 407 -30.63 -13.71 -17.01
N TRP A 408 -29.81 -13.34 -16.02
CA TRP A 408 -30.14 -13.55 -14.60
C TRP A 408 -31.38 -12.74 -14.22
N PHE A 409 -31.42 -11.48 -14.64
CA PHE A 409 -32.51 -10.55 -14.38
C PHE A 409 -33.86 -11.05 -14.93
N ILE A 410 -33.89 -11.49 -16.19
CA ILE A 410 -35.08 -12.07 -16.84
C ILE A 410 -35.53 -13.33 -16.09
N SER A 411 -34.59 -14.17 -15.65
CA SER A 411 -34.89 -15.37 -14.85
C SER A 411 -35.55 -15.02 -13.50
N VAL A 412 -35.01 -14.03 -12.77
CA VAL A 412 -35.58 -13.57 -11.50
C VAL A 412 -36.95 -12.92 -11.69
N MET A 413 -37.14 -12.14 -12.76
CA MET A 413 -38.43 -11.55 -13.09
C MET A 413 -39.49 -12.62 -13.39
N LYS A 414 -39.16 -13.60 -14.25
CA LYS A 414 -40.04 -14.74 -14.55
C LYS A 414 -40.39 -15.54 -13.30
N ARG A 415 -39.43 -15.75 -12.40
CA ARG A 415 -39.65 -16.41 -11.10
C ARG A 415 -40.53 -15.59 -10.16
N THR A 416 -40.33 -14.27 -10.12
CA THR A 416 -41.17 -13.36 -9.31
C THR A 416 -42.60 -13.38 -9.83
N ARG A 417 -42.79 -13.31 -11.14
CA ARG A 417 -44.10 -13.38 -11.81
C ARG A 417 -44.81 -14.71 -11.57
N SER A 418 -44.10 -15.84 -11.61
CA SER A 418 -44.69 -17.16 -11.34
C SER A 418 -45.15 -17.35 -9.88
N CYS A 419 -44.60 -16.55 -8.96
CA CYS A 419 -44.99 -16.48 -7.55
C CYS A 419 -46.16 -15.53 -7.28
N LEU A 420 -46.71 -14.88 -8.32
CA LEU A 420 -47.79 -13.91 -8.22
C LEU A 420 -49.08 -14.43 -8.85
N ARG A 421 -50.22 -14.05 -8.25
CA ARG A 421 -51.55 -14.21 -8.85
C ARG A 421 -52.29 -12.88 -8.86
N LEU A 422 -53.12 -12.68 -9.87
CA LEU A 422 -54.09 -11.59 -9.88
C LEU A 422 -55.20 -11.94 -8.88
N SER A 423 -55.40 -11.08 -7.87
CA SER A 423 -56.51 -11.16 -6.93
C SER A 423 -57.40 -9.95 -7.18
N LYS A 424 -58.67 -10.20 -7.49
CA LYS A 424 -59.69 -9.15 -7.46
C LYS A 424 -60.14 -8.99 -6.00
N LYS A 425 -59.87 -7.84 -5.40
CA LYS A 425 -60.51 -7.47 -4.13
C LYS A 425 -61.69 -6.57 -4.46
N ARG A 426 -62.87 -6.99 -3.99
CA ARG A 426 -64.09 -6.18 -4.05
C ARG A 426 -64.14 -5.33 -2.79
N TYR A 427 -64.15 -4.03 -2.94
CA TYR A 427 -64.45 -3.11 -1.86
C TYR A 427 -65.84 -2.52 -2.10
N GLY A 428 -66.74 -2.73 -1.15
CA GLY A 428 -68.10 -2.21 -1.16
C GLY A 428 -68.83 -2.66 0.09
N GLY A 429 -69.18 -1.71 0.97
CA GLY A 429 -70.23 -1.91 1.97
C GLY A 429 -71.61 -1.83 1.31
N PRO A 430 -72.69 -2.25 2.00
CA PRO A 430 -74.04 -2.20 1.44
C PRO A 430 -74.38 -0.76 1.02
N GLY A 431 -74.74 -0.56 -0.26
CA GLY A 431 -75.21 0.73 -0.78
C GLY A 431 -74.18 1.67 -1.44
N ARG A 432 -72.91 1.30 -1.64
CA ARG A 432 -71.94 2.09 -2.44
C ARG A 432 -71.53 1.38 -3.73
N SER A 433 -71.31 2.16 -4.79
CA SER A 433 -70.83 1.69 -6.11
C SER A 433 -69.60 0.80 -5.97
N ARG A 434 -69.67 -0.41 -6.54
CA ARG A 434 -68.62 -1.43 -6.47
C ARG A 434 -67.36 -0.95 -7.21
N VAL A 435 -66.26 -0.81 -6.49
CA VAL A 435 -64.94 -0.60 -7.10
C VAL A 435 -64.18 -1.93 -7.10
N GLU A 436 -64.01 -2.54 -8.27
CA GLU A 436 -63.12 -3.69 -8.44
C GLU A 436 -61.68 -3.20 -8.54
N THR A 437 -60.84 -3.52 -7.55
CA THR A 437 -59.40 -3.27 -7.64
C THR A 437 -58.66 -4.59 -7.88
N VAL A 438 -57.89 -4.62 -8.98
CA VAL A 438 -57.05 -5.75 -9.34
C VAL A 438 -55.70 -5.60 -8.64
N GLN A 439 -55.38 -6.51 -7.71
CA GLN A 439 -54.14 -6.48 -6.94
C GLN A 439 -53.36 -7.77 -7.11
N TRP A 440 -52.07 -7.65 -7.43
CA TRP A 440 -51.19 -8.81 -7.47
C TRP A 440 -50.88 -9.29 -6.04
N GLN A 441 -51.13 -10.55 -5.72
CA GLN A 441 -50.81 -11.17 -4.42
C GLN A 441 -49.75 -12.26 -4.56
N ARG A 442 -48.90 -12.44 -3.54
CA ARG A 442 -47.97 -13.58 -3.48
C ARG A 442 -48.73 -14.88 -3.21
N LEU A 443 -48.33 -15.93 -3.90
CA LEU A 443 -48.73 -17.29 -3.58
C LEU A 443 -48.18 -17.69 -2.22
N THR A 444 -48.90 -18.56 -1.50
CA THR A 444 -48.42 -19.14 -0.24
C THR A 444 -47.17 -20.00 -0.46
N THR A 445 -46.32 -20.17 0.55
CA THR A 445 -45.09 -20.98 0.48
C THR A 445 -45.35 -22.40 -0.05
N LYS A 446 -46.48 -23.01 0.35
CA LYS A 446 -46.95 -24.33 -0.12
C LYS A 446 -47.26 -24.32 -1.63
N GLN A 447 -47.96 -23.30 -2.12
CA GLN A 447 -48.29 -23.14 -3.54
C GLN A 447 -47.06 -22.84 -4.41
N GLN A 448 -46.10 -22.08 -3.89
CA GLN A 448 -44.82 -21.82 -4.56
C GLN A 448 -44.01 -23.12 -4.73
N PHE A 449 -43.95 -23.95 -3.68
CA PHE A 449 -43.23 -25.22 -3.69
C PHE A 449 -43.84 -26.24 -4.68
N CYS A 450 -45.18 -26.34 -4.73
CA CYS A 450 -45.88 -27.21 -5.69
C CYS A 450 -45.66 -26.81 -7.15
N ARG A 451 -45.61 -25.49 -7.45
CA ARG A 451 -45.27 -25.00 -8.81
C ARG A 451 -43.81 -25.27 -9.16
N TYR A 452 -42.90 -25.11 -8.20
CA TYR A 452 -41.47 -25.41 -8.37
C TYR A 452 -41.25 -26.90 -8.72
N ARG A 453 -41.94 -27.80 -8.00
CA ARG A 453 -41.87 -29.25 -8.25
C ARG A 453 -42.32 -29.62 -9.67
N LYS A 454 -43.41 -29.03 -10.17
CA LYS A 454 -43.93 -29.26 -11.53
C LYS A 454 -42.92 -28.90 -12.62
N ILE A 455 -42.26 -27.75 -12.50
CA ILE A 455 -41.29 -27.23 -13.50
C ILE A 455 -40.07 -28.16 -13.63
N TYR A 456 -39.55 -28.66 -12.50
CA TYR A 456 -38.38 -29.57 -12.50
C TYR A 456 -38.72 -30.98 -12.96
N THR A 457 -39.94 -31.47 -12.73
CA THR A 457 -40.37 -32.76 -13.27
C THR A 457 -40.62 -32.76 -14.78
N THR A 458 -40.83 -31.59 -15.41
CA THR A 458 -41.02 -31.51 -16.88
C THR A 458 -39.70 -31.39 -17.65
N THR A 459 -38.61 -30.96 -17.00
CA THR A 459 -37.31 -30.74 -17.65
C THR A 459 -36.44 -31.99 -17.73
N SER A 460 -36.83 -33.08 -17.06
CA SER A 460 -36.08 -34.35 -17.02
C SER A 460 -36.48 -35.38 -18.10
N THR A 461 -37.37 -35.03 -19.04
CA THR A 461 -37.91 -35.98 -20.05
C THR A 461 -37.70 -35.60 -21.52
N THR A 462 -36.91 -34.56 -21.83
CA THR A 462 -36.50 -34.30 -23.22
C THR A 462 -35.09 -34.81 -23.46
N SER A 463 -34.99 -35.93 -24.16
CA SER A 463 -33.76 -36.44 -24.79
C SER A 463 -33.10 -35.36 -25.65
N SER A 464 -31.77 -35.33 -25.63
CA SER A 464 -30.94 -34.44 -26.47
C SER A 464 -31.32 -34.58 -27.95
N PRO A 465 -31.59 -33.49 -28.68
CA PRO A 465 -31.54 -33.51 -30.13
C PRO A 465 -30.08 -33.63 -30.57
N ALA A 466 -29.82 -34.55 -31.51
CA ALA A 466 -28.52 -34.71 -32.16
C ALA A 466 -28.07 -33.39 -32.81
N LEU A 467 -26.77 -33.08 -32.73
CA LEU A 467 -26.18 -31.94 -33.43
C LEU A 467 -26.26 -32.15 -34.96
N PRO A 468 -26.55 -31.10 -35.74
CA PRO A 468 -26.40 -31.15 -37.18
C PRO A 468 -24.90 -31.10 -37.55
N THR A 469 -24.50 -31.99 -38.45
CA THR A 469 -23.24 -31.95 -39.18
C THR A 469 -23.21 -30.71 -40.07
N ILE A 470 -22.20 -29.85 -39.93
CA ILE A 470 -21.92 -28.79 -40.90
C ILE A 470 -20.50 -29.03 -41.38
N ASP A 471 -20.41 -29.44 -42.63
CA ASP A 471 -19.22 -29.38 -43.46
C ASP A 471 -19.07 -27.93 -43.93
N MET A 472 -17.88 -27.33 -43.77
CA MET A 472 -17.39 -26.22 -44.62
C MET A 472 -15.96 -25.84 -44.21
N ASP A 473 -15.08 -25.94 -45.20
CA ASP A 473 -13.69 -25.48 -45.21
C ASP A 473 -13.52 -24.06 -44.63
N LEU A 474 -12.54 -23.90 -43.73
CA LEU A 474 -12.12 -22.61 -43.21
C LEU A 474 -10.59 -22.47 -43.31
N PRO A 475 -10.08 -21.32 -43.77
CA PRO A 475 -8.65 -21.08 -43.90
C PRO A 475 -7.97 -21.01 -42.52
N ALA A 476 -6.69 -21.36 -42.48
CA ALA A 476 -5.87 -21.40 -41.28
C ALA A 476 -5.75 -20.02 -40.60
N MET A 477 -6.67 -19.73 -39.67
CA MET A 477 -6.57 -18.59 -38.75
C MET A 477 -5.81 -19.01 -37.47
N SER A 478 -5.08 -18.07 -36.88
CA SER A 478 -4.31 -18.32 -35.67
C SER A 478 -5.20 -18.58 -34.44
N ALA A 479 -4.69 -19.29 -33.44
CA ALA A 479 -5.45 -19.67 -32.23
C ALA A 479 -6.00 -18.47 -31.44
N SER A 480 -5.34 -17.32 -31.52
CA SER A 480 -5.79 -16.05 -30.90
C SER A 480 -7.01 -15.47 -31.62
N GLU A 481 -7.03 -15.52 -32.95
CA GLU A 481 -8.14 -15.03 -33.78
C GLU A 481 -9.37 -15.92 -33.65
N MET A 482 -9.16 -17.24 -33.60
CA MET A 482 -10.25 -18.21 -33.41
C MET A 482 -10.94 -18.03 -32.05
N LYS A 483 -10.18 -17.70 -31.00
CA LYS A 483 -10.71 -17.38 -29.67
C LYS A 483 -11.51 -16.09 -29.66
N MET A 484 -11.04 -15.06 -30.36
CA MET A 484 -11.75 -13.78 -30.51
C MET A 484 -13.01 -13.92 -31.37
N HIS A 485 -12.97 -14.72 -32.43
CA HIS A 485 -14.11 -15.00 -33.29
C HIS A 485 -15.20 -15.79 -32.56
N LYS A 486 -14.85 -16.86 -31.81
CA LYS A 486 -15.79 -17.57 -30.93
C LYS A 486 -16.45 -16.61 -29.92
N MET A 487 -15.68 -15.72 -29.32
CA MET A 487 -16.20 -14.74 -28.36
C MET A 487 -17.14 -13.72 -29.01
N LYS A 488 -16.86 -13.28 -30.24
CA LYS A 488 -17.74 -12.38 -31.03
C LYS A 488 -19.05 -13.09 -31.43
N MET A 489 -18.97 -14.33 -31.90
CA MET A 489 -20.14 -15.13 -32.28
C MET A 489 -21.04 -15.42 -31.08
N GLU A 490 -20.46 -15.74 -29.93
CA GLU A 490 -21.26 -15.98 -28.72
C GLU A 490 -21.91 -14.70 -28.18
N ARG A 491 -21.25 -13.54 -28.31
CA ARG A 491 -21.85 -12.21 -28.03
C ARG A 491 -23.03 -11.93 -28.96
N LYS A 492 -22.90 -12.24 -30.26
CA LYS A 492 -23.97 -12.06 -31.26
C LYS A 492 -25.17 -12.97 -30.96
N ARG A 493 -24.91 -14.25 -30.66
CA ARG A 493 -25.96 -15.22 -30.31
C ARG A 493 -26.74 -14.83 -29.06
N ARG A 494 -26.06 -14.39 -28.00
CA ARG A 494 -26.71 -13.89 -26.77
C ARG A 494 -27.52 -12.61 -27.01
N ALA A 495 -27.08 -11.74 -27.92
CA ALA A 495 -27.81 -10.53 -28.30
C ALA A 495 -29.09 -10.85 -29.09
N GLU A 496 -29.06 -11.83 -29.98
CA GLU A 496 -30.22 -12.29 -30.75
C GLU A 496 -31.23 -13.05 -29.88
N GLU A 497 -30.76 -13.88 -28.95
CA GLU A 497 -31.59 -14.56 -27.96
C GLU A 497 -32.29 -13.56 -27.02
N LEU A 498 -31.59 -12.50 -26.61
CA LEU A 498 -32.15 -11.41 -25.82
C LEU A 498 -33.21 -10.61 -26.61
N ALA A 499 -32.94 -10.29 -27.88
CA ALA A 499 -33.90 -9.59 -28.74
C ALA A 499 -35.19 -10.41 -28.94
N ARG A 500 -35.08 -11.74 -29.06
CA ARG A 500 -36.24 -12.65 -29.11
C ARG A 500 -37.02 -12.69 -27.79
N LEU A 501 -36.33 -12.61 -26.64
CA LEU A 501 -36.97 -12.54 -25.31
C LEU A 501 -37.63 -11.18 -25.04
N GLU A 502 -37.07 -10.09 -25.57
CA GLU A 502 -37.57 -8.72 -25.45
C GLU A 502 -38.82 -8.45 -26.31
N ALA A 503 -38.92 -9.06 -27.49
CA ALA A 503 -40.00 -8.82 -28.44
C ALA A 503 -41.39 -9.38 -28.03
N GLY A 504 -41.48 -10.17 -26.96
CA GLY A 504 -42.71 -10.90 -26.58
C GLY A 504 -43.29 -10.64 -25.17
N ASP A 505 -42.65 -9.81 -24.31
CA ASP A 505 -43.15 -9.56 -22.94
C ASP A 505 -43.44 -8.07 -22.68
N PRO A 506 -44.72 -7.66 -22.55
CA PRO A 506 -45.12 -6.28 -22.28
C PRO A 506 -44.49 -5.64 -21.04
N GLU A 507 -44.02 -6.43 -20.06
CA GLU A 507 -43.29 -5.91 -18.91
C GLU A 507 -41.81 -5.62 -19.19
N LEU A 508 -41.16 -6.31 -20.15
CA LEU A 508 -39.81 -5.96 -20.60
C LEU A 508 -39.82 -4.66 -21.39
N THR A 509 -40.86 -4.40 -22.19
CA THR A 509 -41.03 -3.11 -22.88
C THR A 509 -41.21 -1.97 -21.86
N LYS A 510 -42.02 -2.18 -20.80
CA LYS A 510 -42.14 -1.24 -19.67
C LYS A 510 -40.85 -1.05 -18.89
N LEU A 511 -39.99 -2.06 -18.85
CA LEU A 511 -38.65 -2.00 -18.24
C LEU A 511 -37.72 -1.10 -19.06
N THR A 512 -37.72 -1.29 -20.38
CA THR A 512 -36.96 -0.48 -21.32
C THR A 512 -37.42 0.98 -21.28
N ASP A 513 -38.73 1.22 -21.21
CA ASP A 513 -39.30 2.56 -21.02
C ASP A 513 -39.01 3.14 -19.63
N TYR A 514 -39.03 2.32 -18.58
CA TYR A 514 -38.62 2.71 -17.23
C TYR A 514 -37.16 3.18 -17.16
N PHE A 515 -36.26 2.53 -17.90
CA PHE A 515 -34.85 2.93 -18.00
C PHE A 515 -34.67 4.19 -18.87
N LYS A 516 -35.52 4.39 -19.88
CA LYS A 516 -35.53 5.62 -20.70
C LYS A 516 -36.06 6.84 -19.93
N THR A 517 -37.06 6.64 -19.07
CA THR A 517 -37.77 7.68 -18.28
C THR A 517 -37.13 8.00 -16.93
N LEU A 518 -35.85 7.67 -16.72
CA LEU A 518 -35.10 8.14 -15.56
C LEU A 518 -34.99 9.68 -15.61
N GLU A 519 -35.92 10.39 -14.96
CA GLU A 519 -35.91 11.86 -14.80
C GLU A 519 -34.84 12.32 -13.79
N GLU A 520 -34.47 13.60 -13.86
CA GLU A 520 -33.49 14.26 -12.99
C GLU A 520 -34.10 14.71 -11.63
N GLU A 521 -33.29 14.58 -10.56
CA GLU A 521 -33.28 15.32 -9.27
C GLU A 521 -34.51 15.26 -8.31
N PRO A 522 -34.27 15.27 -6.97
CA PRO A 522 -34.03 16.53 -6.25
C PRO A 522 -32.85 16.55 -5.26
N VAL A 523 -32.19 17.71 -5.23
CA VAL A 523 -31.46 18.46 -4.20
C VAL A 523 -31.11 17.75 -2.89
N VAL A 524 -29.81 17.70 -2.64
CA VAL A 524 -29.14 17.38 -1.38
C VAL A 524 -29.74 18.19 -0.21
N LEU A 525 -30.48 17.53 0.69
CA LEU A 525 -30.77 18.10 2.01
C LEU A 525 -29.48 18.09 2.84
N LYS A 526 -28.92 19.27 3.13
CA LYS A 526 -27.83 19.44 4.09
C LYS A 526 -28.30 18.92 5.46
N GLY A 527 -27.60 17.92 6.01
CA GLY A 527 -27.79 17.47 7.40
C GLY A 527 -28.27 16.03 7.61
N VAL A 528 -28.67 15.29 6.56
CA VAL A 528 -29.08 13.87 6.67
C VAL A 528 -27.93 12.96 6.23
N ASN A 529 -27.71 11.82 6.91
CA ASN A 529 -26.75 10.80 6.47
C ASN A 529 -27.14 10.32 5.06
N ARG A 530 -26.33 10.67 4.06
CA ARG A 530 -26.64 10.44 2.64
C ARG A 530 -27.03 9.00 2.34
N HIS A 531 -26.36 8.01 2.94
CA HIS A 531 -26.62 6.59 2.71
C HIS A 531 -28.00 6.15 3.22
N GLN A 532 -28.39 6.64 4.39
CA GLN A 532 -29.71 6.38 4.96
C GLN A 532 -30.82 7.03 4.12
N PHE A 533 -30.60 8.29 3.72
CA PHE A 533 -31.52 9.02 2.84
C PHE A 533 -31.75 8.30 1.51
N VAL A 534 -30.67 7.86 0.85
CA VAL A 534 -30.73 7.10 -0.40
C VAL A 534 -31.65 5.88 -0.23
N SER A 535 -31.40 5.07 0.79
CA SER A 535 -32.10 3.81 0.96
C SER A 535 -33.56 4.00 1.39
N GLU A 536 -33.86 4.96 2.26
CA GLU A 536 -35.23 5.30 2.67
C GLU A 536 -36.04 5.90 1.49
N TRP A 537 -35.42 6.77 0.71
CA TRP A 537 -36.03 7.35 -0.49
C TRP A 537 -36.34 6.27 -1.54
N THR A 538 -35.39 5.38 -1.83
CA THR A 538 -35.59 4.35 -2.86
C THR A 538 -36.71 3.37 -2.51
N LEU A 539 -36.81 2.94 -1.24
CA LEU A 539 -37.92 2.09 -0.80
C LEU A 539 -39.27 2.81 -0.90
N THR A 540 -39.33 4.08 -0.51
CA THR A 540 -40.54 4.91 -0.60
C THR A 540 -40.97 5.12 -2.05
N TRP A 541 -40.00 5.29 -2.96
CA TRP A 541 -40.26 5.43 -4.39
C TRP A 541 -40.90 4.17 -4.98
N TRP A 542 -40.34 2.99 -4.69
CA TRP A 542 -40.89 1.71 -5.16
C TRP A 542 -42.28 1.44 -4.59
N TYR A 543 -42.55 1.85 -3.36
CA TYR A 543 -43.88 1.79 -2.78
C TYR A 543 -44.89 2.66 -3.55
N LYS A 544 -44.54 3.91 -3.86
CA LYS A 544 -45.40 4.82 -4.66
C LYS A 544 -45.65 4.31 -6.07
N LYS A 545 -44.66 3.65 -6.70
CA LYS A 545 -44.75 3.15 -8.07
C LYS A 545 -45.26 1.71 -8.19
N GLN A 546 -45.68 1.08 -7.10
CA GLN A 546 -46.14 -0.32 -7.09
C GLN A 546 -47.34 -0.59 -8.01
N MET A 547 -48.18 0.41 -8.28
CA MET A 547 -49.33 0.28 -9.19
C MET A 547 -48.91 0.31 -10.66
N ILE A 548 -47.86 1.07 -10.98
CA ILE A 548 -47.32 1.23 -12.33
C ILE A 548 -46.40 0.03 -12.67
N TYR A 549 -45.62 -0.43 -11.69
CA TYR A 549 -44.66 -1.53 -11.83
C TYR A 549 -44.89 -2.63 -10.77
N PRO A 550 -45.95 -3.45 -10.92
CA PRO A 550 -46.40 -4.38 -9.87
C PRO A 550 -45.48 -5.58 -9.63
N VAL A 551 -44.76 -6.06 -10.65
CA VAL A 551 -43.78 -7.15 -10.52
C VAL A 551 -42.42 -6.59 -10.08
N LEU A 552 -41.96 -5.51 -10.71
CA LEU A 552 -40.65 -4.91 -10.41
C LEU A 552 -40.57 -4.32 -9.00
N SER A 553 -41.64 -3.68 -8.49
CA SER A 553 -41.67 -3.17 -7.11
C SER A 553 -41.51 -4.27 -6.07
N LYS A 554 -42.05 -5.46 -6.33
CA LYS A 554 -41.91 -6.63 -5.44
C LYS A 554 -40.54 -7.26 -5.55
N MET A 555 -39.98 -7.30 -6.76
CA MET A 555 -38.62 -7.76 -7.00
C MET A 555 -37.61 -6.83 -6.31
N ALA A 556 -37.80 -5.52 -6.44
CA ALA A 556 -37.00 -4.51 -5.75
C ALA A 556 -37.09 -4.68 -4.23
N ARG A 557 -38.27 -4.87 -3.66
CA ARG A 557 -38.42 -5.15 -2.23
C ARG A 557 -37.65 -6.40 -1.77
N ASP A 558 -37.64 -7.47 -2.57
CA ASP A 558 -36.88 -8.69 -2.24
C ASP A 558 -35.37 -8.46 -2.30
N ILE A 559 -34.91 -7.73 -3.33
CA ILE A 559 -33.48 -7.48 -3.54
C ILE A 559 -32.94 -6.47 -2.53
N TRP A 560 -33.64 -5.37 -2.28
CA TRP A 560 -33.20 -4.34 -1.32
C TRP A 560 -33.27 -4.80 0.13
N GLY A 561 -33.96 -5.91 0.42
CA GLY A 561 -33.89 -6.59 1.72
C GLY A 561 -32.58 -7.38 1.94
N VAL A 562 -31.80 -7.62 0.89
CA VAL A 562 -30.48 -8.26 0.99
C VAL A 562 -29.49 -7.28 1.60
N GLN A 563 -28.71 -7.73 2.57
CA GLN A 563 -27.63 -6.94 3.17
C GLN A 563 -26.31 -7.20 2.43
N ALA A 564 -25.49 -6.16 2.29
CA ALA A 564 -24.18 -6.22 1.64
C ALA A 564 -23.13 -6.99 2.45
N SER A 565 -23.35 -7.16 3.76
CA SER A 565 -22.39 -7.77 4.68
C SER A 565 -23.04 -8.75 5.67
N LEU A 566 -22.23 -9.67 6.18
CA LEU A 566 -22.57 -10.59 7.27
C LEU A 566 -22.30 -10.00 8.67
N VAL A 567 -21.75 -8.78 8.75
CA VAL A 567 -21.50 -8.05 10.01
C VAL A 567 -22.70 -8.06 10.97
N PRO A 568 -23.97 -8.01 10.52
CA PRO A 568 -25.10 -8.14 11.43
C PRO A 568 -25.12 -9.44 12.24
N CYS A 569 -24.79 -10.57 11.60
CA CYS A 569 -24.68 -11.87 12.26
C CYS A 569 -23.46 -11.91 13.18
N GLU A 570 -22.33 -11.32 12.78
CA GLU A 570 -21.12 -11.27 13.62
C GLU A 570 -21.34 -10.48 14.92
N ARG A 571 -22.12 -9.38 14.87
CA ARG A 571 -22.51 -8.63 16.08
C ARG A 571 -23.38 -9.46 17.01
N MET A 572 -24.34 -10.21 16.46
CA MET A 572 -25.15 -11.16 17.22
C MET A 572 -24.28 -12.23 17.88
N PHE A 573 -23.32 -12.82 17.16
CA PHE A 573 -22.39 -13.80 17.74
C PHE A 573 -21.48 -13.19 18.81
N SER A 574 -21.03 -11.95 18.63
CA SER A 574 -20.21 -11.25 19.62
C SER A 574 -20.98 -11.00 20.91
N GLN A 575 -22.25 -10.59 20.82
CA GLN A 575 -23.13 -10.44 21.98
C GLN A 575 -23.47 -11.79 22.62
N ALA A 576 -23.74 -12.81 21.79
CA ALA A 576 -23.98 -14.17 22.27
C ALA A 576 -22.79 -14.72 23.05
N GLY A 577 -21.56 -14.38 22.65
CA GLY A 577 -20.33 -14.73 23.37
C GLY A 577 -20.27 -14.18 24.81
N LEU A 578 -20.93 -13.05 25.10
CA LEU A 578 -21.06 -12.53 26.47
C LEU A 578 -22.01 -13.39 27.32
N ALA A 579 -23.03 -13.98 26.68
CA ALA A 579 -23.96 -14.92 27.32
C ALA A 579 -23.41 -16.36 27.37
N ASP A 580 -22.36 -16.65 26.60
CA ASP A 580 -21.70 -17.95 26.47
C ASP A 580 -20.40 -18.03 27.30
N THR A 581 -20.47 -17.67 28.59
CA THR A 581 -19.32 -17.69 29.50
C THR A 581 -19.19 -19.04 30.24
N LYS A 582 -18.00 -19.33 30.79
CA LYS A 582 -17.71 -20.53 31.62
C LYS A 582 -18.64 -20.71 32.83
N ARG A 583 -19.41 -19.68 33.22
CA ARG A 583 -20.44 -19.76 34.28
C ARG A 583 -21.74 -20.44 33.81
N ARG A 584 -21.86 -20.81 32.54
CA ARG A 584 -22.92 -21.68 32.03
C ARG A 584 -22.68 -23.13 32.47
N GLN A 585 -23.30 -23.53 33.57
CA GLN A 585 -23.36 -24.96 33.92
C GLN A 585 -24.78 -25.56 33.86
N SER A 586 -25.83 -24.79 33.50
CA SER A 586 -27.22 -25.28 33.58
C SER A 586 -28.11 -25.04 32.34
N MET A 587 -27.64 -24.31 31.31
CA MET A 587 -28.48 -23.98 30.15
C MET A 587 -28.19 -24.90 28.96
N THR A 588 -29.21 -25.60 28.44
CA THR A 588 -29.05 -26.42 27.23
C THR A 588 -28.89 -25.55 25.98
N LEU A 589 -28.26 -26.09 24.92
CA LEU A 589 -28.08 -25.43 23.63
C LEU A 589 -29.41 -24.92 23.02
N LYS A 590 -30.50 -25.66 23.24
CA LYS A 590 -31.84 -25.28 22.80
C LYS A 590 -32.33 -24.00 23.48
N HIS A 591 -32.21 -23.92 24.81
CA HIS A 591 -32.60 -22.74 25.58
C HIS A 591 -31.72 -21.54 25.27
N PHE A 592 -30.42 -21.75 25.01
CA PHE A 592 -29.56 -20.67 24.53
C PHE A 592 -30.04 -20.08 23.21
N GLY A 593 -30.33 -20.94 22.23
CA GLY A 593 -30.85 -20.50 20.93
C GLY A 593 -32.18 -19.75 21.07
N GLN A 594 -33.07 -20.20 21.97
CA GLN A 594 -34.32 -19.51 22.26
C GLN A 594 -34.07 -18.13 22.89
N LEU A 595 -33.15 -18.02 23.84
CA LEU A 595 -32.78 -16.74 24.46
C LEU A 595 -32.27 -15.72 23.44
N GLN A 596 -31.36 -16.14 22.54
CA GLN A 596 -30.85 -15.26 21.49
C GLN A 596 -31.95 -14.78 20.53
N ARG A 597 -32.93 -15.65 20.21
CA ARG A 597 -34.10 -15.27 19.40
C ARG A 597 -34.99 -14.26 20.12
N LEU A 598 -35.28 -14.48 21.40
CA LEU A 598 -36.10 -13.57 22.21
C LEU A 598 -35.46 -12.19 22.34
N GLN A 599 -34.15 -12.13 22.56
CA GLN A 599 -33.39 -10.87 22.62
C GLN A 599 -33.46 -10.11 21.28
N ALA A 600 -33.26 -10.80 20.16
CA ALA A 600 -33.39 -10.18 18.83
C ALA A 600 -34.83 -9.70 18.56
N HIS A 601 -35.84 -10.48 18.93
CA HIS A 601 -37.24 -10.15 18.72
C HIS A 601 -37.69 -8.95 19.57
N ALA A 602 -37.27 -8.87 20.84
CA ALA A 602 -37.60 -7.76 21.73
C ALA A 602 -37.13 -6.41 21.18
N LYS A 603 -35.99 -6.37 20.47
CA LYS A 603 -35.50 -5.16 19.79
C LYS A 603 -36.48 -4.68 18.70
N VAL A 604 -36.97 -5.60 17.87
CA VAL A 604 -37.93 -5.29 16.80
C VAL A 604 -39.27 -4.82 17.37
N VAL A 605 -39.77 -5.48 18.41
CA VAL A 605 -41.04 -5.09 19.05
C VAL A 605 -40.97 -3.67 19.61
N LYS A 606 -39.86 -3.31 20.26
CA LYS A 606 -39.63 -1.94 20.75
C LYS A 606 -39.62 -0.93 19.61
N GLU A 607 -38.89 -1.19 18.53
CA GLU A 607 -38.81 -0.28 17.37
C GLU A 607 -40.19 -0.05 16.71
N VAL A 608 -40.98 -1.12 16.54
CA VAL A 608 -42.34 -1.06 15.98
C VAL A 608 -43.30 -0.30 16.90
N ALA A 609 -43.16 -0.46 18.23
CA ALA A 609 -43.98 0.27 19.20
C ALA A 609 -43.69 1.77 19.16
N THR A 610 -42.42 2.19 19.14
CA THR A 610 -42.03 3.62 19.03
C THR A 610 -42.49 4.29 17.73
N LYS A 611 -42.57 3.56 16.62
CA LYS A 611 -43.06 4.08 15.33
C LYS A 611 -44.59 4.12 15.20
N ARG A 612 -45.32 3.54 16.16
CA ARG A 612 -46.80 3.65 16.23
C ARG A 612 -47.26 4.78 17.15
N SER A 613 -46.39 5.23 18.05
CA SER A 613 -46.62 6.35 18.98
C SER A 613 -46.17 7.72 18.45
N ALA A 614 -45.52 7.75 17.28
CA ALA A 614 -45.14 8.94 16.52
C ALA A 614 -45.85 8.88 15.16
#